data_AF-A0A7W5ZWU0-F1
#
_entry.id   AF-A0A7W5ZWU0-F1
#
_cell.length_a   1.000
_cell.length_b   1.000
_cell.length_c   1.000
_cell.angle_alpha   90.00
_cell.angle_beta   90.00
_cell.angle_gamma   90.00
#
_symmetry.space_group_name_H-M   'P 1'
#
loop_
_entity.id
_entity.type
_entity.pdbx_description
1 polymer ?
#
loop_
_entity_poly.entity_id
_entity_poly.type
_entity_poly.pdbx_seq_one_letter_code
_entity_poly.pdbx_strand_id
1 'polypeptide(L)' 'MLIRKIEKFLSSTGMPVTKFGRLAAQDPRLVGDLRNGREPRTAMVQRVEHFMNEFGGYVHAA' A
#
# COMPACT_ATOMS: atom_id res chain seq x y z
N MET A 1 -8.40 -9.43 -0.76
CA MET A 1 -6.95 -9.59 -0.51
C MET A 1 -6.26 -8.23 -0.60
N LEU A 2 -5.51 -7.84 0.44
CA LEU A 2 -4.87 -6.51 0.55
C LEU A 2 -3.98 -6.17 -0.65
N ILE A 3 -3.22 -7.14 -1.15
CA ILE A 3 -2.30 -6.94 -2.27
C ILE A 3 -2.98 -6.38 -3.52
N ARG A 4 -4.20 -6.82 -3.85
CA ARG A 4 -4.94 -6.31 -5.03
C ARG A 4 -5.29 -4.82 -4.90
N LYS A 5 -5.64 -4.37 -3.68
CA LYS A 5 -5.91 -2.95 -3.41
C LYS A 5 -4.64 -2.11 -3.61
N ILE A 6 -3.52 -2.61 -3.07
CA ILE A 6 -2.21 -1.97 -3.23
C ILE A 6 -1.84 -1.88 -4.72
N GLU A 7 -1.96 -2.95 -5.49
CA GLU A 7 -1.59 -2.94 -6.91
C GLU A 7 -2.44 -1.96 -7.73
N LYS A 8 -3.75 -1.87 -7.46
CA LYS A 8 -4.61 -0.85 -8.09
C LYS A 8 -4.17 0.56 -7.72
N PHE A 9 -3.83 0.80 -6.46
CA PHE A 9 -3.32 2.09 -5.99
C PHE A 9 -2.00 2.47 -6.66
N LEU A 10 -1.05 1.53 -6.74
CA LEU A 10 0.25 1.77 -7.39
C LEU A 10 0.08 2.05 -8.88
N SER A 11 -0.82 1.34 -9.56
CA SER A 11 -1.15 1.58 -10.97
C SER A 11 -1.77 2.96 -11.18
N SER A 12 -2.72 3.35 -10.31
CA SER A 12 -3.38 4.67 -10.40
C SER A 12 -2.46 5.85 -10.08
N THR A 13 -1.46 5.64 -9.23
CA THR A 13 -0.58 6.73 -8.74
C THR A 13 0.78 6.74 -9.43
N GLY A 14 1.14 5.69 -10.15
CA GLY A 14 2.50 5.48 -10.68
C GLY A 14 3.57 5.32 -9.59
N MET A 15 3.18 5.10 -8.33
CA MET A 15 4.11 5.05 -7.21
C MET A 15 4.96 3.76 -7.25
N PRO A 16 6.29 3.84 -7.05
CA PRO A 16 7.12 2.64 -6.90
C PRO A 16 6.75 1.82 -5.66
N VAL A 17 6.78 0.49 -5.79
CA VAL A 17 6.45 -0.47 -4.70
C VAL A 17 7.28 -0.25 -3.43
N THR A 18 8.57 0.07 -3.58
CA THR A 18 9.50 0.31 -2.45
C THR A 18 9.19 1.63 -1.74
N LYS A 19 8.79 2.65 -2.50
CA LYS A 19 8.36 3.95 -1.97
C LYS A 19 7.05 3.79 -1.18
N PHE A 20 6.09 3.05 -1.73
CA PHE A 20 4.85 2.74 -1.05
C PHE A 20 5.09 2.04 0.29
N GLY A 21 5.89 0.97 0.30
CA GLY A 21 6.18 0.24 1.53
C GLY A 21 6.84 1.12 2.60
N ARG A 22 7.78 1.98 2.20
CA ARG A 22 8.43 2.95 3.09
C ARG A 22 7.45 3.98 3.66
N LEU A 23 6.52 4.49 2.85
CA LEU A 23 5.54 5.49 3.29
C LEU A 23 4.40 4.90 4.13
N ALA A 24 3.88 3.73 3.73
CA ALA A 24 2.71 3.11 4.36
C ALA A 24 3.05 2.36 5.65
N ALA A 25 4.24 1.75 5.72
CA ALA A 25 4.60 0.86 6.83
C ALA A 25 6.08 0.94 7.26
N GLN A 26 6.85 1.90 6.75
CA GLN A 26 8.31 1.99 6.94
C GLN A 26 9.07 0.73 6.51
N ASP A 27 8.48 -0.09 5.64
CA ASP A 27 9.01 -1.37 5.17
C ASP A 27 9.06 -1.40 3.63
N PRO A 28 10.23 -1.19 3.00
CA PRO A 28 10.33 -1.20 1.54
C PRO A 28 10.09 -2.58 0.90
N ARG A 29 10.11 -3.67 1.68
CA ARG A 29 9.84 -5.04 1.21
C ARG A 29 8.38 -5.44 1.33
N LEU A 30 7.54 -4.61 1.96
CA LEU A 30 6.13 -4.87 2.22
C LEU A 30 5.39 -5.50 1.03
N VAL A 31 5.41 -4.85 -0.13
CA VAL A 31 4.67 -5.32 -1.31
C VAL A 31 5.26 -6.63 -1.87
N GLY A 32 6.59 -6.76 -1.85
CA GLY A 32 7.27 -7.98 -2.28
C GLY A 32 6.92 -9.17 -1.39
N ASP A 33 6.93 -8.97 -0.08
CA ASP A 33 6.56 -10.02 0.86
C ASP A 33 5.10 -10.43 0.74
N LEU A 34 4.18 -9.46 0.56
CA LEU A 34 2.76 -9.73 0.32
C LEU A 34 2.54 -10.52 -0.98
N ARG A 35 3.35 -10.28 -2.03
CA ARG A 35 3.34 -11.08 -3.27
C ARG A 35 3.87 -12.49 -3.07
N ASN A 36 4.84 -12.65 -2.18
CA ASN A 36 5.41 -13.94 -1.80
C ASN A 36 4.52 -14.73 -0.82
N GLY A 37 3.31 -14.24 -0.50
CA GLY A 37 2.35 -14.93 0.37
C GLY A 37 2.46 -14.60 1.85
N ARG A 38 3.21 -13.56 2.24
CA ARG A 38 3.20 -13.06 3.63
C ARG A 38 1.78 -12.66 4.01
N GLU A 39 1.28 -13.21 5.11
CA GLU A 39 0.00 -12.79 5.65
C GLU A 39 0.15 -11.48 6.44
N PRO A 40 -0.54 -10.40 6.03
CA PRO A 40 -0.51 -9.16 6.78
C PRO A 40 -1.29 -9.31 8.09
N ARG A 41 -0.66 -8.93 9.20
CA ARG A 41 -1.37 -8.76 10.48
C ARG A 41 -2.38 -7.63 10.38
N THR A 42 -3.48 -7.71 11.13
CA THR A 42 -4.56 -6.70 11.15
C THR A 42 -4.06 -5.26 11.31
N ALA A 43 -3.07 -5.03 12.19
CA ALA A 43 -2.48 -3.71 12.38
C ALA A 43 -1.77 -3.16 11.12
N MET A 44 -1.13 -4.05 10.35
CA MET A 44 -0.48 -3.68 9.08
C MET A 44 -1.52 -3.38 8.01
N VAL A 45 -2.59 -4.16 7.95
CA VAL A 45 -3.73 -3.90 7.05
C VAL A 45 -4.29 -2.50 7.30
N GLN A 46 -4.59 -2.17 8.56
CA GLN A 46 -5.16 -0.87 8.93
C GLN A 46 -4.25 0.31 8.55
N ARG A 47 -2.94 0.22 8.83
CA ARG A 47 -1.99 1.28 8.45
C ARG A 47 -1.92 1.49 6.95
N VAL A 48 -1.87 0.40 6.19
CA VAL A 48 -1.80 0.43 4.73
C VAL A 48 -3.08 1.00 4.13
N GLU A 49 -4.24 0.59 4.64
CA GLU A 49 -5.53 1.12 4.20
C GLU A 49 -5.70 2.60 4.57
N HIS A 50 -5.30 3.02 5.77
CA HIS A 50 -5.30 4.42 6.16
C HIS A 50 -4.43 5.27 5.21
N PHE A 51 -3.20 4.83 4.94
CA PHE A 51 -2.30 5.50 4.01
C PHE A 51 -2.91 5.64 2.60
N MET A 52 -3.50 4.56 2.07
CA MET A 52 -4.14 4.58 0.75
C MET A 52 -5.37 5.50 0.71
N ASN A 53 -6.17 5.54 1.78
CA ASN A 53 -7.34 6.41 1.86
C ASN A 53 -6.94 7.88 1.94
N GLU A 54 -5.95 8.20 2.77
CA GLU A 54 -5.42 9.56 2.91
C GLU A 54 -4.85 10.03 1.56
N PHE A 55 -3.97 9.24 0.94
CA PHE A 55 -3.38 9.59 -0.36
C PHE A 55 -4.42 9.60 -1.50
N GLY A 56 -5.36 8.64 -1.52
CA GLY A 56 -6.40 8.55 -2.54
C GLY A 56 -7.41 9.71 -2.46
N GLY A 57 -7.69 10.20 -1.25
CA GLY A 57 -8.46 11.43 -1.04
C GLY A 57 -7.76 12.66 -1.63
N TYR A 58 -6.44 12.76 -1.51
CA TYR A 58 -5.66 13.81 -2.17
C TYR A 58 -5.67 13.70 -3.71
N VAL A 59 -5.64 12.49 -4.27
CA VAL A 59 -5.61 12.28 -5.73
C VAL A 59 -6.99 12.48 -6.40
N HIS A 60 -8.10 12.23 -5.69
CA HIS A 60 -9.45 12.49 -6.22
C HIS A 60 -9.97 13.91 -5.94
N ALA A 61 -9.36 14.64 -5.00
CA ALA A 61 -9.72 16.02 -4.67
C ALA A 61 -8.91 17.08 -5.46
N ALA A 62 -8.03 16.66 -6.37
CA ALA A 62 -7.18 17.51 -7.20
C ALA A 62 -7.50 17.31 -8.69
#